data_AF-A0A6P5N1J5-F1
#
_entry.id   AF-A0A6P5N1J5-F1
#
_cell.length_a   1.000
_cell.length_b   1.000
_cell.length_c   1.000
_cell.angle_alpha   90.00
_cell.angle_beta   90.00
_cell.angle_gamma   90.00
#
_symmetry.space_group_name_H-M   'P 1'
#
loop_
_entity.id
_entity.type
_entity.pdbx_description
1 polymer ?
#
loop_
_entity_poly.entity_id
_entity_poly.type
_entity_poly.pdbx_seq_one_letter_code
_entity_poly.pdbx_strand_id
1 'polypeptide(L)'
;MASSSIINWSYICQVMFFALSLFLQLLPSEIEGIGAKVESLLGYDGPLPFHLETGYIGLGDSDDDMQVFYYFIKSENDPKNDPLLLWLTGGPGCSSFSGLSFQIGDLQFATCLFKSIILQPFLHVEIRTTI
;
A
#
# COMPACT_ATOMS: atom_id res chain seq x y z
N MET A 1 6.98 60.44 21.95
CA MET A 1 6.46 59.46 22.93
C MET A 1 5.92 58.28 22.15
N ALA A 2 6.60 57.14 22.25
CA ALA A 2 6.41 55.98 21.39
C ALA A 2 5.02 55.36 21.61
N SER A 3 4.23 55.29 20.56
CA SER A 3 3.06 54.43 20.47
C SER A 3 3.58 52.99 20.38
N SER A 4 3.77 52.34 21.52
CA SER A 4 4.15 50.93 21.58
C SER A 4 2.90 50.10 21.31
N SER A 5 2.84 49.58 20.08
CA SER A 5 1.90 48.64 19.51
C SER A 5 1.46 47.58 20.51
N ILE A 6 0.18 47.61 20.90
CA ILE A 6 -0.44 46.60 21.76
C ILE A 6 -0.54 45.31 20.94
N ILE A 7 0.39 44.42 21.18
CA ILE A 7 0.39 43.08 20.62
C ILE A 7 -0.75 42.31 21.29
N ASN A 8 -1.82 42.03 20.54
CA ASN A 8 -2.96 41.25 21.04
C ASN A 8 -2.56 39.78 21.19
N TRP A 9 -2.20 39.38 22.40
CA TRP A 9 -1.79 38.01 22.74
C TRP A 9 -2.85 36.96 22.34
N SER A 10 -4.13 37.29 22.47
CA SER A 10 -5.24 36.44 22.01
C SER A 10 -5.19 36.16 20.51
N TYR A 11 -4.84 37.18 19.71
CA TYR A 11 -4.74 37.04 18.26
C TYR A 11 -3.53 36.18 17.87
N ILE A 12 -2.40 36.33 18.58
CA ILE A 12 -1.23 35.48 18.40
C ILE A 12 -1.57 34.02 18.69
N CYS A 13 -2.24 33.74 19.82
CA CYS A 13 -2.65 32.38 20.15
C CYS A 13 -3.57 31.77 19.10
N GLN A 14 -4.51 32.54 18.55
CA GLN A 14 -5.37 32.09 17.46
C GLN A 14 -4.58 31.81 16.18
N VAL A 15 -3.70 32.71 15.76
CA VAL A 15 -2.87 32.52 14.55
C VAL A 15 -1.97 31.30 14.71
N MET A 16 -1.38 31.09 15.88
CA MET A 16 -0.56 29.91 16.15
C MET A 16 -1.37 28.61 16.12
N PHE A 17 -2.60 28.62 16.64
CA PHE A 17 -3.49 27.45 16.59
C PHE A 17 -3.90 27.10 15.16
N PHE A 18 -4.28 28.10 14.35
CA PHE A 18 -4.60 27.89 12.94
C PHE A 18 -3.38 27.46 12.12
N ALA A 19 -2.20 28.03 12.39
CA ALA A 19 -0.95 27.63 11.75
C ALA A 19 -0.55 26.20 12.11
N LEU A 20 -0.71 25.79 13.37
CA LEU A 20 -0.44 24.43 13.81
C LEU A 20 -1.41 23.42 13.19
N SER A 21 -2.70 23.76 13.13
CA SER A 21 -3.71 22.92 12.47
C SER A 21 -3.43 22.76 10.97
N LEU A 22 -3.00 23.83 10.29
CA LEU A 22 -2.62 23.79 8.88
C LEU A 22 -1.35 22.96 8.67
N PHE A 23 -0.37 23.09 9.57
CA PHE A 23 0.84 22.30 9.56
C PHE A 23 0.56 20.81 9.78
N LEU A 24 -0.38 20.47 10.68
CA LEU A 24 -0.80 19.09 10.91
C LEU A 24 -1.45 18.45 9.67
N GLN A 25 -2.16 19.22 8.85
CA GLN A 25 -2.75 18.76 7.58
C GLN A 25 -1.72 18.61 6.46
N LEU A 26 -0.54 19.20 6.61
CA LEU A 26 0.59 19.08 5.66
C LEU A 26 1.54 17.94 6.02
N LEU A 27 1.33 17.27 7.16
CA LEU A 27 2.05 16.04 7.45
C LEU A 27 1.53 14.96 6.49
N PRO A 28 2.41 14.30 5.71
CA PRO A 28 2.00 13.13 4.96
C PRO A 28 1.50 12.09 5.96
N SER A 29 0.23 11.69 5.82
CA SER A 29 -0.32 10.54 6.55
C SER A 29 0.25 9.28 5.90
N GLU A 30 1.50 8.94 6.21
CA GLU A 30 1.99 7.60 5.95
C GLU A 30 1.31 6.69 6.97
N ILE A 31 0.21 6.05 6.56
CA ILE A 31 -0.26 4.84 7.22
C ILE A 31 0.80 3.78 6.89
N GLU A 32 1.82 3.71 7.74
CA GLU A 32 2.83 2.66 7.65
C GLU A 32 2.15 1.36 8.10
N GLY A 33 1.56 0.65 7.13
CA GLY A 33 1.15 -0.73 7.34
C GLY A 33 2.38 -1.52 7.78
N ILE A 34 2.21 -2.43 8.75
CA ILE A 34 3.26 -3.36 9.22
C ILE A 34 3.49 -4.43 8.14
N GLY A 35 3.83 -3.99 6.94
CA GLY A 35 4.16 -4.81 5.79
C GLY A 35 5.66 -4.99 5.68
N ALA A 36 6.10 -6.21 5.47
CA ALA A 36 7.47 -6.51 5.14
C ALA A 36 7.65 -6.49 3.62
N LYS A 37 8.66 -5.76 3.15
CA LYS A 37 9.08 -5.84 1.75
C LYS A 37 9.68 -7.22 1.48
N VAL A 38 9.24 -7.85 0.39
CA VAL A 38 9.79 -9.11 -0.09
C VAL A 38 10.86 -8.81 -1.15
N GLU A 39 12.10 -9.19 -0.87
CA GLU A 39 13.23 -8.95 -1.80
C GLU A 39 13.55 -10.16 -2.68
N SER A 40 13.24 -11.37 -2.21
CA SER A 40 13.51 -12.63 -2.91
C SER A 40 12.38 -13.63 -2.70
N LEU A 41 12.02 -14.36 -3.75
CA LEU A 41 11.07 -15.47 -3.67
C LEU A 41 11.77 -16.80 -3.91
N LEU A 42 11.37 -17.81 -3.14
CA LEU A 42 11.84 -19.18 -3.36
C LEU A 42 11.42 -19.64 -4.76
N GLY A 43 12.40 -20.04 -5.57
CA GLY A 43 12.17 -20.49 -6.95
C GLY A 43 12.31 -19.39 -8.01
N TYR A 44 12.66 -18.17 -7.62
CA TYR A 44 13.08 -17.09 -8.51
C TYR A 44 14.53 -16.70 -8.23
N ASP A 45 15.39 -16.80 -9.24
CA ASP A 45 16.81 -16.47 -9.12
C ASP A 45 17.02 -14.98 -9.45
N GLY A 46 17.16 -14.15 -8.42
CA GLY A 46 17.48 -12.72 -8.55
C GLY A 46 16.57 -11.78 -7.75
N PRO A 47 16.83 -10.47 -7.78
CA PRO A 47 15.95 -9.48 -7.18
C PRO A 47 14.64 -9.39 -7.97
N LEU A 48 13.52 -9.25 -7.26
CA LEU A 48 12.22 -9.09 -7.90
C LEU A 48 12.19 -7.79 -8.75
N PRO A 49 11.63 -7.84 -9.98
CA PRO A 49 11.52 -6.69 -10.86
C PRO A 49 10.45 -5.68 -10.43
N PHE A 50 9.53 -6.09 -9.54
CA PHE A 50 8.50 -5.24 -8.97
C PHE A 50 8.60 -5.20 -7.43
N HIS A 51 8.00 -4.16 -6.85
CA HIS A 51 8.00 -3.98 -5.41
C HIS A 51 6.80 -4.72 -4.79
N LEU A 52 7.10 -5.84 -4.11
CA LEU A 52 6.14 -6.65 -3.37
C LEU A 52 6.28 -6.41 -1.86
N GLU A 53 5.17 -6.12 -1.21
CA GLU A 53 5.02 -6.05 0.24
C GLU A 53 3.99 -7.08 0.69
N THR A 54 4.24 -7.73 1.82
CA THR A 54 3.29 -8.66 2.44
C THR A 54 3.14 -8.37 3.92
N GLY A 55 1.96 -8.64 4.47
CA GLY A 55 1.72 -8.40 5.88
C GLY A 55 0.37 -8.94 6.34
N TYR A 56 0.08 -8.69 7.62
CA TYR A 56 -1.20 -9.03 8.25
C TYR A 56 -1.90 -7.75 8.71
N ILE A 57 -3.21 -7.71 8.51
CA ILE A 57 -4.08 -6.62 8.96
C ILE A 57 -5.10 -7.22 9.92
N GLY A 58 -5.19 -6.67 11.14
CA GLY A 58 -6.23 -7.02 12.10
C GLY A 58 -7.61 -6.51 11.65
N LEU A 59 -8.60 -7.39 11.67
CA LEU A 59 -10.01 -7.09 11.42
C LEU A 59 -10.81 -7.37 12.70
N GLY A 60 -10.67 -6.51 13.70
CA GLY A 60 -11.37 -6.66 14.98
C GLY A 60 -11.15 -5.46 15.90
N ASP A 61 -11.92 -5.41 16.99
CA ASP A 61 -11.73 -4.42 18.06
C ASP A 61 -10.45 -4.70 18.87
N SER A 62 -9.91 -5.92 18.77
CA SER A 62 -8.60 -6.32 19.28
C SER A 62 -7.76 -7.02 18.20
N ASP A 63 -6.44 -6.82 18.25
CA ASP A 63 -5.49 -7.34 17.25
C ASP A 63 -5.45 -8.89 17.16
N ASP A 64 -6.03 -9.59 18.13
CA ASP A 64 -6.02 -11.05 18.26
C ASP A 64 -7.26 -11.76 17.70
N ASP A 65 -8.33 -11.03 17.35
CA ASP A 65 -9.61 -11.67 17.02
C ASP A 65 -9.65 -12.24 15.59
N MET A 66 -9.10 -11.51 14.62
CA MET A 66 -9.08 -11.92 13.21
C MET A 66 -8.00 -11.16 12.44
N GLN A 67 -7.14 -11.88 11.72
CA GLN A 67 -6.09 -11.27 10.89
C GLN A 67 -6.22 -11.72 9.44
N VAL A 68 -6.08 -10.77 8.52
CA VAL A 68 -6.08 -11.02 7.07
C VAL A 68 -4.69 -10.77 6.51
N PHE A 69 -4.18 -11.76 5.80
CA PHE A 69 -2.93 -11.66 5.06
C PHE A 69 -3.15 -10.98 3.70
N TYR A 70 -2.25 -10.06 3.32
CA TYR A 70 -2.31 -9.37 2.03
C TYR A 70 -1.01 -9.49 1.24
N TYR A 71 -1.15 -9.36 -0.09
CA TYR A 71 -0.06 -9.14 -1.03
C TYR A 71 -0.27 -7.77 -1.67
N PHE A 72 0.70 -6.86 -1.56
CA PHE A 72 0.65 -5.53 -2.13
C PHE A 72 1.77 -5.37 -3.16
N ILE A 73 1.40 -5.12 -4.41
CA ILE A 73 2.33 -4.87 -5.52
C ILE A 73 2.16 -3.41 -5.93
N LYS A 74 3.25 -2.65 -5.90
CA LYS A 74 3.21 -1.24 -6.34
C LYS A 74 3.19 -1.18 -7.87
N SER A 75 2.48 -0.18 -8.40
CA SER A 75 2.54 0.14 -9.83
C SER A 75 3.98 0.43 -10.25
N GLU A 76 4.36 -0.06 -11.43
CA GLU A 76 5.67 0.19 -12.02
C GLU A 76 5.80 1.60 -12.63
N ASN A 77 4.67 2.27 -12.91
CA ASN A 77 4.65 3.57 -13.56
C ASN A 77 4.66 4.73 -12.56
N ASP A 78 3.53 5.05 -11.91
CA ASP A 78 3.44 6.11 -10.92
C ASP A 78 2.69 5.65 -9.65
N PRO A 79 3.36 4.96 -8.71
CA PRO A 79 2.72 4.38 -7.54
C PRO A 79 2.10 5.40 -6.57
N LYS A 80 2.38 6.70 -6.73
CA LYS A 80 1.77 7.75 -5.88
C LYS A 80 0.44 8.26 -6.43
N ASN A 81 0.27 8.22 -7.75
CA ASN A 81 -0.91 8.79 -8.42
C ASN A 81 -1.81 7.72 -9.05
N ASP A 82 -1.28 6.51 -9.27
CA ASP A 82 -2.04 5.41 -9.84
C ASP A 82 -3.13 4.90 -8.86
N PRO A 83 -4.31 4.51 -9.36
CA PRO A 83 -5.41 4.06 -8.51
C PRO A 83 -5.11 2.73 -7.81
N LEU A 84 -5.60 2.57 -6.57
CA LEU A 84 -5.50 1.32 -5.83
C LEU A 84 -6.55 0.29 -6.31
N LEU A 85 -6.09 -0.92 -6.63
CA LEU A 85 -6.96 -2.06 -6.96
C LEU A 85 -6.97 -3.08 -5.82
N LEU A 86 -8.16 -3.35 -5.28
CA LEU A 86 -8.37 -4.45 -4.33
C LEU A 86 -8.90 -5.68 -5.07
N TRP A 87 -8.16 -6.79 -4.99
CA TRP A 87 -8.55 -8.06 -5.59
C TRP A 87 -8.92 -9.10 -4.52
N LEU A 88 -10.15 -9.57 -4.57
CA LEU A 88 -10.66 -10.63 -3.69
C LEU A 88 -11.16 -11.78 -4.55
N THR A 89 -10.59 -12.96 -4.36
CA THR A 89 -11.12 -14.16 -5.03
C THR A 89 -12.43 -14.58 -4.36
N GLY A 90 -13.41 -14.98 -5.18
CA GLY A 90 -14.68 -15.49 -4.70
C GLY A 90 -14.61 -16.90 -4.11
N GLY A 91 -15.77 -17.41 -3.70
CA GLY A 91 -15.92 -18.74 -3.09
C GLY A 91 -15.55 -18.75 -1.59
N PRO A 92 -16.22 -19.58 -0.76
CA PRO A 92 -15.85 -19.68 0.65
C PRO A 92 -14.51 -20.43 0.79
N GLY A 93 -13.51 -19.78 1.39
CA GLY A 93 -12.23 -20.40 1.77
C GLY A 93 -11.15 -20.48 0.69
N CYS A 94 -11.40 -19.98 -0.53
CA CYS A 94 -10.36 -19.88 -1.56
C CYS A 94 -9.39 -18.73 -1.25
N SER A 95 -8.08 -18.99 -1.36
CA SER A 95 -7.06 -17.96 -1.16
C SER A 95 -6.98 -17.01 -2.36
N SER A 96 -6.92 -15.70 -2.09
CA SER A 96 -6.66 -14.65 -3.11
C SER A 96 -5.33 -14.82 -3.84
N PHE A 97 -4.42 -15.64 -3.31
CA PHE A 97 -3.19 -16.03 -4.01
C PHE A 97 -3.46 -16.70 -5.37
N SER A 98 -4.60 -17.38 -5.52
CA SER A 98 -4.99 -17.99 -6.79
C SER A 98 -5.24 -16.96 -7.89
N GLY A 99 -5.82 -15.79 -7.56
CA GLY A 99 -5.99 -14.69 -8.52
C GLY A 99 -4.65 -14.08 -8.92
N LEU A 100 -3.75 -13.93 -7.95
CA LEU A 100 -2.40 -13.42 -8.19
C LEU A 100 -1.54 -14.39 -9.02
N SER A 101 -1.69 -15.71 -8.87
CA SER A 101 -0.82 -16.68 -9.56
C SER A 101 -1.36 -17.19 -10.90
N PHE A 102 -2.68 -17.19 -11.09
CA PHE A 102 -3.33 -17.86 -12.22
C PHE A 102 -4.26 -16.96 -13.04
N GLN A 103 -4.52 -15.71 -12.60
CA GLN A 103 -5.44 -14.82 -13.30
C GLN A 103 -4.77 -13.52 -13.73
N ILE A 104 -4.29 -12.72 -12.78
CA ILE A 104 -3.93 -11.31 -13.02
C ILE A 104 -2.49 -10.97 -12.67
N GLY A 105 -1.87 -11.67 -11.71
CA GLY A 105 -0.53 -11.30 -11.26
C GLY A 105 0.58 -11.82 -12.16
N ASP A 106 1.71 -11.12 -12.11
CA ASP A 106 2.93 -11.42 -12.89
C ASP A 106 3.71 -12.63 -12.35
N LEU A 107 3.15 -13.35 -11.37
CA LEU A 107 3.74 -14.51 -10.73
C LEU A 107 3.13 -15.78 -11.30
N GLN A 108 3.87 -16.51 -12.15
CA GLN A 108 3.40 -17.79 -12.68
C GLN A 108 4.31 -18.93 -12.23
N PHE A 109 3.69 -20.08 -11.92
CA PHE A 109 4.43 -21.29 -11.58
C PHE A 109 4.70 -22.12 -12.83
N ALA A 110 5.97 -22.52 -13.02
CA ALA A 110 6.31 -23.46 -14.06
C ALA A 110 5.74 -24.84 -13.70
N THR A 111 4.76 -25.33 -14.48
CA THR A 111 4.08 -26.62 -14.25
C THR A 111 5.01 -27.83 -14.25
N CYS A 112 6.21 -27.71 -14.83
CA CYS A 112 7.20 -28.79 -14.88
C CYS A 112 8.05 -28.89 -13.60
N LEU A 113 8.12 -27.83 -12.79
CA LEU A 113 8.81 -27.79 -11.50
C LEU A 113 8.04 -26.84 -10.58
N PHE A 114 7.22 -27.37 -9.66
CA PHE A 114 6.60 -26.60 -8.55
C PHE A 114 7.61 -25.84 -7.66
N LYS A 115 8.90 -25.92 -7.99
CA LYS A 115 10.01 -25.27 -7.32
C LYS A 115 10.50 -24.01 -8.04
N SER A 116 9.95 -23.67 -9.21
CA SER A 116 10.38 -22.51 -10.00
C SER A 116 9.21 -21.58 -10.33
N ILE A 117 9.44 -20.28 -10.09
CA ILE A 117 8.53 -19.17 -10.38
C ILE A 117 9.09 -18.43 -11.60
N ILE A 118 8.23 -18.20 -12.59
CA ILE A 118 8.55 -17.43 -13.78
C ILE A 118 7.80 -16.10 -13.70
N LEU A 119 8.54 -15.00 -13.83
CA LEU A 119 7.96 -13.67 -13.97
C LEU A 119 7.78 -13.38 -15.46
N GLN A 120 6.56 -13.08 -15.88
CA GLN A 120 6.32 -12.67 -17.26
C GLN A 120 6.67 -11.18 -17.42
N PRO A 121 7.51 -10.79 -18.40
CA PRO A 121 7.95 -9.40 -18.59
C PRO A 121 6.90 -8.51 -19.27
N PHE A 122 5.62 -8.90 -19.28
CA PHE A 122 4.54 -8.14 -19.89
C PHE A 122 3.29 -8.19 -19.04
N LEU A 123 3.08 -7.17 -18.19
CA LEU A 123 1.80 -6.46 -18.15
C LEU A 123 1.93 -5.10 -17.45
N HIS A 124 1.66 -4.03 -18.20
CA HIS A 124 1.23 -2.76 -17.60
C HIS A 124 -0.06 -3.04 -16.81
N VAL A 125 -0.05 -2.87 -15.49
CA VAL A 125 -1.29 -2.86 -14.71
C VAL A 125 -1.96 -1.51 -14.90
N GLU A 126 -2.68 -1.34 -16.01
CA GLU A 126 -3.63 -0.24 -16.21
C GLU A 126 -5.03 -0.85 -16.40
N ILE A 127 -5.87 -0.81 -15.37
CA ILE A 127 -7.28 -1.21 -15.47
C ILE A 127 -8.14 0.06 -15.50
N ARG A 128 -8.58 0.41 -16.71
CA ARG A 128 -9.56 1.46 -17.00
C ARG A 128 -10.95 0.98 -16.56
N THR A 129 -11.55 1.66 -15.59
CA THR A 129 -12.98 1.55 -15.31
C THR A 129 -13.76 2.10 -16.51
N THR A 130 -14.48 1.24 -17.21
CA THR A 130 -15.63 1.69 -18.01
C THR A 130 -16.87 1.31 -17.21
N ILE A 131 -17.64 2.35 -16.89
CA ILE A 131 -18.90 2.35 -16.15
C ILE A 131 -19.89 1.34 -16.72
#